data_AF-A0A1D2QN00-F1
#
_entry.id   AF-A0A1D2QN00-F1
#
_cell.length_a   1.000
_cell.length_b   1.000
_cell.length_c   1.000
_cell.angle_alpha   90.00
_cell.angle_beta   90.00
_cell.angle_gamma   90.00
#
_symmetry.space_group_name_H-M   'P 1'
#
loop_
_entity.id
_entity.type
_entity.pdbx_description
1 polymer ?
#
loop_
_entity_poly.entity_id
_entity_poly.type
_entity_poly.pdbx_seq_one_letter_code
_entity_poly.pdbx_strand_id
1 'polypeptide(L)'
;MVVFLTYRAAPRVRFGSNRISLELSPHAVISYSNLINYQGVGASIRVGSYLSQDYGSKIFSPLSSSNNTITHYEGFSWHVFLGAERRHVDRNYLLEGTTSISNIQTVTKEDYVTDAHVGFVLSHPSFSIGLTLTERSKEFLTQKDKQKFIRFGISFLL
;
A
#
# COMPACT_ATOMS: atom_id res chain seq x y z
N MET A 1 -1.13 -18.90 17.56
CA MET A 1 -2.10 -17.89 17.08
C MET A 1 -1.34 -16.62 16.76
N VAL A 2 -1.62 -15.96 15.63
CA VAL A 2 -1.03 -14.66 15.27
C VAL A 2 -2.11 -13.59 15.42
N VAL A 3 -1.81 -12.49 16.11
CA VAL A 3 -2.77 -11.42 16.44
C VAL A 3 -2.23 -10.10 15.93
N PHE A 4 -3.08 -9.33 15.24
CA PHE A 4 -2.77 -7.98 14.76
C PHE A 4 -3.81 -7.00 15.28
N LEU A 5 -3.35 -5.92 15.89
CA LEU A 5 -4.13 -4.73 16.19
C LEU A 5 -3.58 -3.58 15.37
N THR A 6 -4.35 -3.10 14.40
CA THR A 6 -3.95 -1.99 13.53
C THR A 6 -4.98 -0.87 13.60
N TYR A 7 -4.53 0.34 13.89
CA TYR A 7 -5.32 1.56 13.80
C TYR A 7 -4.81 2.42 12.64
N ARG A 8 -5.72 3.01 11.86
CA ARG A 8 -5.39 3.89 10.74
C ARG A 8 -6.30 5.10 10.71
N ALA A 9 -5.71 6.28 10.70
CA ALA A 9 -6.38 7.54 10.38
C ALA A 9 -6.03 7.92 8.93
N ALA A 10 -7.04 8.14 8.09
CA ALA A 10 -6.83 8.44 6.66
C ALA A 10 -7.88 9.44 6.14
N PRO A 11 -7.83 10.72 6.58
CA PRO A 11 -8.71 11.74 6.05
C PRO A 11 -8.44 11.95 4.55
N ARG A 12 -9.45 12.42 3.83
CA ARG A 12 -9.37 12.60 2.37
C ARG A 12 -9.94 13.96 2.00
N VAL A 13 -9.28 14.63 1.08
CA VAL A 13 -9.73 15.89 0.51
C VAL A 13 -9.82 15.72 -0.98
N ARG A 14 -10.99 16.04 -1.54
CA ARG A 14 -11.26 15.90 -2.97
C ARG A 14 -11.64 17.25 -3.57
N PHE A 15 -11.10 17.52 -4.75
CA PHE A 15 -11.38 18.69 -5.55
C PHE A 15 -11.82 18.26 -6.95
N GLY A 16 -12.77 19.00 -7.55
CA GLY A 16 -13.24 18.76 -8.91
C GLY A 16 -14.64 18.15 -8.99
N SER A 17 -14.93 17.53 -10.13
CA SER A 17 -16.25 16.99 -10.49
C SER A 17 -16.21 15.47 -10.68
N ASN A 18 -17.36 14.85 -10.93
CA ASN A 18 -17.41 13.41 -11.24
C ASN A 18 -16.66 13.04 -12.53
N ARG A 19 -16.46 13.96 -13.48
CA ARG A 19 -15.74 13.67 -14.73
C ARG A 19 -14.23 13.71 -14.54
N ILE A 20 -13.76 14.66 -13.74
CA ILE A 20 -12.35 14.79 -13.39
C ILE A 20 -12.23 15.38 -11.99
N SER A 21 -11.52 14.67 -11.14
CA SER A 21 -11.27 15.05 -9.76
C SER A 21 -9.85 14.69 -9.35
N LEU A 22 -9.33 15.45 -8.40
CA LEU A 22 -8.09 15.21 -7.68
C LEU A 22 -8.47 14.87 -6.24
N GLU A 23 -7.89 13.80 -5.71
CA GLU A 23 -8.02 13.43 -4.30
C GLU A 23 -6.64 13.36 -3.66
N LEU A 24 -6.49 14.02 -2.51
CA LEU A 24 -5.35 13.92 -1.62
C LEU A 24 -5.78 13.14 -0.37
N SER A 25 -5.04 12.10 -0.05
CA SER A 25 -5.34 11.15 1.02
C SER A 25 -4.11 10.95 1.90
N PRO A 26 -3.82 11.86 2.85
CA PRO A 26 -2.82 11.61 3.88
C PRO A 26 -3.31 10.52 4.83
N HIS A 27 -2.39 9.77 5.42
CA HIS A 27 -2.71 8.77 6.43
C HIS A 27 -1.61 8.57 7.45
N ALA A 28 -2.02 8.09 8.62
CA ALA A 28 -1.16 7.57 9.66
C ALA A 28 -1.67 6.20 10.08
N VAL A 29 -0.76 5.29 10.39
CA VAL A 29 -1.06 3.92 10.80
C VAL A 29 -0.19 3.55 11.99
N ILE A 30 -0.76 2.81 12.92
CA ILE A 30 -0.03 2.17 14.01
C ILE A 30 -0.49 0.72 14.06
N SER A 31 0.46 -0.21 14.10
CA SER A 31 0.19 -1.63 14.15
C SER A 31 1.00 -2.28 15.24
N TYR A 32 0.32 -3.01 16.11
CA TYR A 32 0.91 -3.86 17.14
C TYR A 32 0.51 -5.30 16.90
N SER A 33 1.49 -6.19 16.81
CA SER A 33 1.27 -7.63 16.64
C SER A 33 2.37 -8.43 17.31
N ASN A 34 2.18 -9.75 17.36
CA ASN A 34 3.23 -10.67 17.79
C ASN A 34 4.29 -10.95 16.71
N LEU A 35 4.20 -10.33 15.52
CA LEU A 35 5.16 -10.51 14.42
C LEU A 35 5.89 -9.21 14.05
N ILE A 36 5.15 -8.13 13.82
CA ILE A 36 5.68 -6.83 13.40
C ILE A 36 4.96 -5.71 14.14
N ASN A 37 5.73 -4.81 14.74
CA ASN A 37 5.26 -3.56 15.33
C ASN A 37 5.81 -2.40 14.51
N TYR A 38 4.93 -1.53 14.04
CA TYR A 38 5.34 -0.35 13.29
C TYR A 38 4.32 0.77 13.40
N GLN A 39 4.82 1.97 13.19
CA GLN A 39 4.03 3.17 13.00
C GLN A 39 4.43 3.81 11.67
N GLY A 40 3.46 4.28 10.90
CA GLY A 40 3.70 4.78 9.55
C GLY A 40 2.91 6.05 9.31
N VAL A 41 3.47 6.91 8.48
CA VAL A 41 2.80 8.09 7.93
C VAL A 41 3.03 8.12 6.43
N GLY A 42 2.01 8.54 5.70
CA GLY A 42 2.06 8.58 4.26
C GLY A 42 1.03 9.50 3.67
N ALA A 43 1.11 9.66 2.37
CA ALA A 43 0.09 10.33 1.60
C ALA A 43 0.01 9.72 0.22
N SER A 44 -1.19 9.72 -0.34
CA SER A 44 -1.41 9.44 -1.75
C SER A 44 -2.20 10.56 -2.40
N ILE A 45 -1.89 10.77 -3.68
CA ILE A 45 -2.67 11.59 -4.59
C ILE A 45 -3.22 10.69 -5.69
N ARG A 46 -4.46 10.96 -6.11
CA ARG A 46 -5.03 10.34 -7.30
C ARG A 46 -5.79 11.34 -8.13
N VAL A 47 -5.73 11.19 -9.44
CA VAL A 47 -6.45 12.01 -10.42
C VAL A 47 -7.20 11.09 -11.36
N GLY A 48 -8.48 11.38 -11.57
CA GLY A 48 -9.30 10.58 -12.46
C GLY A 48 -10.77 10.95 -12.46
N SER A 49 -11.52 10.16 -13.19
CA SER A 49 -12.98 10.22 -13.26
C SER A 49 -13.61 9.37 -12.17
N TYR A 50 -14.75 9.81 -11.63
CA TYR A 50 -15.61 9.06 -10.71
C TYR A 50 -14.91 8.56 -9.43
N LEU A 51 -13.89 9.29 -8.94
CA LEU A 51 -13.12 8.92 -7.73
C LEU A 51 -13.96 8.78 -6.44
N SER A 52 -15.20 9.29 -6.45
CA SER A 52 -16.13 9.34 -5.32
C SER A 52 -16.67 7.99 -4.85
N GLN A 53 -16.68 6.96 -5.70
CA GLN A 53 -17.37 5.69 -5.42
C GLN A 53 -16.43 4.54 -5.05
N ASP A 54 -15.13 4.66 -5.34
CA ASP A 54 -14.12 3.73 -4.85
C ASP A 54 -13.74 4.05 -3.40
N TYR A 55 -13.78 3.04 -2.53
CA TYR A 55 -13.04 3.05 -1.27
C TYR A 55 -11.55 3.15 -1.62
N GLY A 56 -11.06 4.38 -1.74
CA GLY A 56 -9.71 4.73 -2.20
C GLY A 56 -8.61 3.83 -1.65
N SER A 57 -7.56 3.68 -2.46
CA SER A 57 -6.43 2.76 -2.29
C SER A 57 -6.20 2.35 -0.83
N LYS A 58 -6.57 1.10 -0.48
CA LYS A 58 -6.28 0.55 0.84
C LYS A 58 -4.81 0.14 0.84
N ILE A 59 -3.96 1.08 1.24
CA ILE A 59 -2.51 0.92 1.15
C ILE A 59 -1.89 0.37 2.44
N PHE A 60 -0.98 -0.59 2.22
CA PHE A 60 0.06 -1.20 3.04
C PHE A 60 -0.25 -1.50 4.52
N SER A 61 -0.51 -2.79 4.77
CA SER A 61 0.12 -3.46 5.91
C SER A 61 1.35 -4.22 5.39
N PRO A 62 2.37 -4.51 6.21
CA PRO A 62 3.51 -5.34 5.81
C PRO A 62 3.09 -6.73 5.28
N LEU A 63 1.84 -7.13 5.54
CA LEU A 63 1.20 -8.36 5.04
C LEU A 63 0.09 -8.10 4.01
N SER A 64 -0.25 -6.84 3.75
CA SER A 64 -1.28 -6.46 2.78
C SER A 64 -0.62 -6.00 1.49
N SER A 65 -0.90 -6.76 0.42
CA SER A 65 -0.90 -6.20 -0.92
C SER A 65 -1.88 -5.02 -0.95
N SER A 66 -1.46 -3.89 -1.51
CA SER A 66 -2.28 -2.69 -1.69
C SER A 66 -3.62 -3.06 -2.34
N ASN A 67 -4.72 -3.08 -1.58
CA ASN A 67 -6.03 -3.41 -2.12
C ASN A 67 -6.64 -2.15 -2.73
N ASN A 68 -6.33 -1.88 -4.00
CA ASN A 68 -7.23 -1.06 -4.80
C ASN A 68 -8.47 -1.91 -5.02
N THR A 69 -9.52 -1.65 -4.24
CA THR A 69 -10.84 -2.23 -4.48
C THR A 69 -11.27 -1.75 -5.86
N ILE A 70 -11.46 -2.71 -6.77
CA ILE A 70 -12.03 -2.46 -8.08
C ILE A 70 -13.55 -2.34 -7.85
N THR A 71 -14.11 -1.15 -7.78
CA THR A 71 -15.58 -1.00 -7.83
C THR A 71 -16.06 -0.92 -9.28
N HIS A 72 -17.25 -1.46 -9.51
CA HIS A 72 -17.91 -1.42 -10.81
C HIS A 72 -18.66 -0.10 -10.94
N TYR A 73 -18.48 0.55 -12.08
CA TYR A 73 -19.09 1.82 -12.43
C TYR A 73 -20.10 1.61 -13.55
N GLU A 74 -21.19 2.41 -13.55
CA GLU A 74 -22.16 2.42 -14.65
C GLU A 74 -21.56 2.93 -15.98
N GLY A 75 -20.36 3.52 -15.95
CA GLY A 75 -19.64 4.00 -17.13
C GLY A 75 -18.14 3.80 -17.05
N PHE A 76 -17.43 4.19 -18.11
CA PHE A 76 -15.97 4.15 -18.15
C PHE A 76 -15.38 5.10 -17.11
N SER A 77 -14.48 4.58 -16.27
CA SER A 77 -13.70 5.36 -15.33
C SER A 77 -12.21 5.03 -15.45
N TRP A 78 -11.38 6.01 -15.12
CA TRP A 78 -9.94 5.85 -15.06
C TRP A 78 -9.40 6.68 -13.92
N HIS A 79 -8.26 6.24 -13.37
CA HIS A 79 -7.47 7.09 -12.49
C HIS A 79 -6.00 6.70 -12.53
N VAL A 80 -5.16 7.70 -12.30
CA VAL A 80 -3.74 7.53 -12.00
C VAL A 80 -3.53 7.90 -10.54
N PHE A 81 -2.56 7.26 -9.90
CA PHE A 81 -2.26 7.51 -8.50
C PHE A 81 -0.77 7.41 -8.23
N LEU A 82 -0.34 8.17 -7.24
CA LEU A 82 1.01 8.19 -6.68
C LEU A 82 0.87 8.26 -5.17
N GLY A 83 1.70 7.54 -4.44
CA GLY A 83 1.78 7.72 -3.01
C GLY A 83 3.07 7.21 -2.43
N ALA A 84 3.33 7.65 -1.22
CA ALA A 84 4.46 7.21 -0.44
C ALA A 84 4.05 7.03 1.02
N GLU A 85 4.64 6.05 1.67
CA GLU A 85 4.52 5.79 3.09
C GLU A 85 5.90 5.56 3.66
N ARG A 86 6.20 6.20 4.79
CA ARG A 86 7.38 5.91 5.58
C ARG A 86 6.93 5.32 6.92
N ARG A 87 7.47 4.16 7.25
CA ARG A 87 7.20 3.44 8.49
C ARG A 87 8.45 3.36 9.35
N HIS A 88 8.28 3.65 10.63
CA HIS A 88 9.21 3.30 11.68
C HIS A 88 8.87 1.90 12.19
N VAL A 89 9.81 0.97 12.08
CA VAL A 89 9.64 -0.42 12.47
C VAL A 89 10.24 -0.62 13.85
N ASP A 90 9.41 -0.69 14.88
CA ASP A 90 9.86 -0.88 16.26
C ASP A 90 10.42 -2.29 16.46
N ARG A 91 9.69 -3.29 15.96
CA ARG A 91 10.08 -4.71 16.01
C ARG A 91 9.65 -5.43 14.76
N ASN A 92 10.51 -6.32 14.27
CA ASN A 92 10.16 -7.24 13.19
C ASN A 92 10.78 -8.60 13.47
N TYR A 93 9.98 -9.47 14.10
CA TYR A 93 10.41 -10.81 14.48
C TYR A 93 10.75 -11.71 13.27
N LEU A 94 10.35 -11.35 12.05
CA LEU A 94 10.75 -12.08 10.83
C LEU A 94 12.22 -11.81 10.46
N LEU A 95 12.74 -10.63 10.79
CA LEU A 95 14.14 -10.25 10.52
C LEU A 95 15.02 -10.47 11.74
N GLU A 96 14.49 -10.19 12.93
CA GLU A 96 15.19 -10.28 14.22
C GLU A 96 15.17 -11.70 14.80
N GLY A 97 14.32 -12.58 14.28
CA GLY A 97 14.23 -13.97 14.71
C GLY A 97 15.49 -14.79 14.38
N THR A 98 15.77 -15.76 15.24
CA THR A 98 16.78 -16.79 14.99
C THR A 98 16.24 -17.79 13.98
N THR A 99 17.02 -18.11 12.94
CA THR A 99 16.65 -19.23 12.06
C THR A 99 16.82 -20.55 12.79
N SER A 100 15.91 -21.50 12.58
CA SER A 100 16.00 -22.85 13.15
C SER A 100 17.22 -23.64 12.67
N ILE A 101 17.90 -23.16 11.63
CA ILE A 101 19.05 -23.81 10.99
C ILE A 101 20.37 -23.38 11.67
N SER A 102 20.50 -22.13 12.13
CA SER A 102 21.78 -21.61 12.65
C SER A 102 21.72 -20.99 14.04
N ASN A 103 20.55 -20.82 14.66
CA ASN A 103 20.37 -20.16 15.97
C ASN A 103 21.01 -18.76 16.09
N ILE A 104 21.36 -18.11 14.98
CA ILE A 104 21.97 -16.78 14.92
C ILE A 104 20.93 -15.76 14.40
N GLN A 105 21.01 -14.52 14.89
CA GLN A 105 20.23 -13.39 14.38
C GLN A 105 20.58 -13.15 12.90
N THR A 106 19.58 -13.21 12.04
CA THR A 106 19.82 -13.36 10.59
C THR A 106 20.31 -12.06 9.94
N VAL A 107 19.71 -10.91 10.29
CA VAL A 107 20.09 -9.57 9.79
C VAL A 107 19.65 -8.47 10.76
N THR A 108 20.34 -7.32 10.73
CA THR A 108 19.93 -6.10 11.46
C THR A 108 18.91 -5.32 10.64
N LYS A 109 17.73 -5.06 11.20
CA LYS A 109 16.66 -4.30 10.53
C LYS A 109 17.04 -2.84 10.29
N GLU A 110 16.40 -2.24 9.30
CA GLU A 110 16.33 -0.78 9.14
C GLU A 110 15.16 -0.27 9.97
N ASP A 111 15.41 0.73 10.81
CA ASP A 111 14.36 1.32 11.64
C ASP A 111 13.34 2.10 10.80
N TYR A 112 13.73 2.55 9.61
CA TYR A 112 12.85 3.26 8.69
C TYR A 112 12.77 2.57 7.34
N VAL A 113 11.56 2.21 6.94
CA VAL A 113 11.27 1.68 5.61
C VAL A 113 10.35 2.65 4.88
N THR A 114 10.67 2.95 3.63
CA THR A 114 9.85 3.80 2.76
C THR A 114 9.34 3.00 1.58
N ASP A 115 8.03 3.05 1.38
CA ASP A 115 7.30 2.43 0.29
C ASP A 115 6.76 3.55 -0.62
N ALA A 116 7.16 3.58 -1.88
CA ALA A 116 6.63 4.50 -2.90
C ALA A 116 5.93 3.69 -3.99
N HIS A 117 4.78 4.17 -4.46
CA HIS A 117 4.02 3.47 -5.49
C HIS A 117 3.38 4.44 -6.47
N VAL A 118 3.30 4.01 -7.72
CA VAL A 118 2.63 4.71 -8.81
C VAL A 118 1.85 3.71 -9.63
N GLY A 119 0.69 4.10 -10.13
CA GLY A 119 -0.13 3.21 -10.92
C GLY A 119 -1.26 3.89 -11.66
N PHE A 120 -1.94 3.09 -12.47
CA PHE A 120 -3.15 3.48 -13.14
C PHE A 120 -4.18 2.34 -13.09
N VAL A 121 -5.44 2.72 -13.14
CA VAL A 121 -6.57 1.81 -13.25
C VAL A 121 -7.49 2.32 -14.35
N LEU A 122 -7.95 1.39 -15.17
CA LEU A 122 -8.99 1.58 -16.18
C LEU A 122 -10.14 0.65 -15.83
N SER A 123 -11.34 1.20 -15.75
CA SER A 123 -12.55 0.46 -15.39
C SER A 123 -13.62 0.72 -16.44
N HIS A 124 -14.11 -0.35 -17.02
CA HIS A 124 -15.28 -0.41 -17.88
C HIS A 124 -16.39 -1.15 -17.10
N PRO A 125 -17.69 -0.96 -17.43
CA PRO A 125 -18.78 -1.70 -16.79
C PRO A 125 -18.62 -3.24 -16.78
N SER A 126 -17.89 -3.81 -17.73
CA SER A 126 -17.71 -5.26 -17.88
C SER A 126 -16.35 -5.78 -17.38
N PHE A 127 -15.34 -4.90 -17.30
CA PHE A 127 -14.00 -5.31 -16.91
C PHE A 127 -13.22 -4.14 -16.30
N SER A 128 -12.24 -4.45 -15.47
CA SER A 128 -11.30 -3.46 -14.94
C SER A 128 -9.88 -4.00 -14.99
N ILE A 129 -8.93 -3.11 -15.31
CA ILE A 129 -7.51 -3.40 -15.42
C ILE A 129 -6.74 -2.42 -14.55
N GLY A 130 -5.75 -2.90 -13.82
CA GLY A 130 -4.87 -2.06 -13.02
C GLY A 130 -3.41 -2.47 -13.14
N LEU A 131 -2.53 -1.48 -13.16
CA LEU A 131 -1.08 -1.67 -13.05
C LEU A 131 -0.55 -0.80 -11.91
N THR A 132 0.31 -1.38 -11.06
CA THR A 132 0.97 -0.66 -9.96
C THR A 132 2.43 -1.06 -9.91
N LEU A 133 3.29 -0.05 -9.85
CA LEU A 133 4.72 -0.18 -9.60
C LEU A 133 4.98 0.28 -8.18
N THR A 134 5.66 -0.54 -7.39
CA THR A 134 6.04 -0.22 -6.02
C THR A 134 7.54 -0.35 -5.86
N GLU A 135 8.18 0.67 -5.31
CA GLU A 135 9.56 0.61 -4.82
C GLU A 135 9.55 0.66 -3.30
N ARG A 136 10.23 -0.29 -2.66
CA ARG A 136 10.44 -0.36 -1.23
C ARG A 136 11.92 -0.20 -0.91
N SER A 137 12.23 0.67 0.05
CA SER A 137 13.59 0.84 0.55
C SER A 137 14.12 -0.43 1.20
N LYS A 138 15.38 -0.40 1.62
CA LYS A 138 15.96 -1.51 2.37
C LYS A 138 15.16 -1.73 3.66
N GLU A 139 14.94 -3.00 4.02
CA GLU A 139 14.31 -3.40 5.28
C GLU A 139 15.34 -3.88 6.31
N PHE A 140 16.60 -4.10 5.88
CA PHE A 140 17.73 -4.48 6.73
C PHE A 140 19.07 -3.99 6.15
N LEU A 141 20.05 -3.76 7.01
CA LEU A 141 21.30 -3.05 6.68
C LEU A 141 22.14 -3.74 5.60
N THR A 142 22.18 -5.07 5.62
CA THR A 142 22.98 -5.87 4.67
C THR A 142 22.30 -6.07 3.31
N GLN A 143 21.09 -5.54 3.13
CA GLN A 143 20.39 -5.58 1.86
C GLN A 143 21.13 -4.75 0.81
N LYS A 144 21.52 -5.35 -0.32
CA LYS A 144 22.25 -4.63 -1.38
C LYS A 144 21.38 -3.59 -2.07
N ASP A 145 20.22 -4.02 -2.55
CA ASP A 145 19.34 -3.23 -3.42
C ASP A 145 17.95 -3.05 -2.82
N LYS A 146 17.27 -1.96 -3.24
CA LYS A 146 15.86 -1.74 -2.96
C LYS A 146 15.00 -2.80 -3.64
N GLN A 147 13.83 -3.09 -3.08
CA GLN A 147 12.88 -4.00 -3.69
C GLN A 147 11.96 -3.27 -4.66
N LYS A 148 11.65 -3.90 -5.78
CA LYS A 148 10.71 -3.39 -6.78
C LYS A 148 9.67 -4.45 -7.07
N PHE A 149 8.41 -4.05 -7.04
CA PHE A 149 7.27 -4.92 -7.30
C PHE A 149 6.43 -4.33 -8.43
N ILE A 150 5.95 -5.22 -9.30
CA ILE A 150 4.95 -4.88 -10.31
C ILE A 150 3.72 -5.71 -10.00
N ARG A 151 2.57 -5.05 -9.90
CA ARG A 151 1.28 -5.71 -9.79
C ARG A 151 0.45 -5.35 -11.01
N PHE A 152 0.00 -6.38 -11.71
CA PHE A 152 -1.02 -6.29 -12.74
C PHE A 152 -2.27 -7.04 -12.27
N GLY A 153 -3.45 -6.51 -12.55
CA GLY A 153 -4.71 -7.15 -12.21
C GLY A 153 -5.75 -6.89 -13.27
N ILE A 154 -6.57 -7.91 -13.52
CA ILE A 154 -7.77 -7.82 -14.34
C ILE A 154 -8.95 -8.41 -13.57
N SER A 155 -10.12 -7.79 -13.71
CA SER A 155 -11.37 -8.25 -13.10
C SER A 155 -12.47 -8.13 -14.13
N PHE A 156 -13.43 -9.04 -14.08
CA PHE A 156 -14.59 -9.08 -14.96
C PHE A 156 -15.86 -9.14 -14.11
N LEU A 157 -16.93 -8.49 -14.57
CA LEU A 157 -18.27 -8.74 -14.06
C LEU A 157 -18.81 -9.99 -14.79
N LEU A 158 -19.11 -11.05 -14.06
CA LEU A 158 -19.85 -12.23 -14.55
C LEU A 158 -21.33 -12.06 -14.20
#